data_AF-A0A6I3DAG2-F1
#
_entry.id   AF-A0A6I3DAG2-F1
#
_cell.length_a   1.000
_cell.length_b   1.000
_cell.length_c   1.000
_cell.angle_alpha   90.00
_cell.angle_beta   90.00
_cell.angle_gamma   90.00
#
_symmetry.space_group_name_H-M   'P 1'
#
loop_
_entity.id
_entity.type
_entity.pdbx_description
1 polymer ?
#
loop_
_entity_poly.entity_id
_entity_poly.type
_entity_poly.pdbx_seq_one_letter_code
_entity_poly.pdbx_strand_id
1 'polypeptide(L)' 'MAQVGVPESLATIEADLLKPGGIFALESVEVLGESMLAMANRLTSLRDVVANSVGHGDGDYLVFSDGVTERRITFRE' A
#
# COMPACT_ATOMS: atom_id res chain seq x y z
N MET A 1 11.15 2.00 -16.56
CA MET A 1 11.83 0.83 -17.18
C MET A 1 11.27 -0.39 -16.49
N ALA A 2 10.62 -1.31 -17.20
CA ALA A 2 10.07 -2.51 -16.58
C ALA A 2 11.21 -3.37 -16.01
N GLN A 3 11.05 -3.86 -14.78
CA GLN A 3 12.04 -4.72 -14.13
C GLN A 3 12.11 -6.05 -14.87
N VAL A 4 13.32 -6.54 -15.15
CA VAL A 4 13.54 -7.78 -15.92
C VAL A 4 12.80 -8.95 -15.25
N GLY A 5 11.91 -9.60 -15.99
CA GLY A 5 11.13 -10.76 -15.53
C GLY A 5 9.71 -10.46 -15.04
N VAL A 6 9.30 -9.19 -15.00
CA VAL A 6 7.93 -8.79 -14.63
C VAL A 6 7.07 -8.72 -15.91
N PRO A 7 5.95 -9.48 -15.99
CA PRO A 7 4.98 -9.33 -17.09
C PRO A 7 4.57 -7.87 -17.28
N GLU A 8 4.46 -7.43 -18.53
CA GLU A 8 4.11 -6.04 -18.87
C GLU A 8 2.83 -5.57 -18.17
N SER A 9 1.85 -6.47 -18.02
CA SER A 9 0.62 -6.22 -17.27
C SER A 9 0.85 -5.86 -15.79
N LEU A 10 1.81 -6.50 -15.13
CA LEU A 10 2.17 -6.18 -13.74
C LEU A 10 2.88 -4.84 -13.65
N ALA A 11 3.76 -4.51 -14.61
CA ALA A 11 4.42 -3.21 -14.65
C ALA A 11 3.42 -2.05 -14.86
N THR A 12 2.36 -2.27 -15.65
CA THR A 12 1.26 -1.30 -15.79
C THR A 12 0.49 -1.12 -14.49
N ILE A 13 0.13 -2.22 -13.83
CA ILE A 13 -0.58 -2.19 -12.53
C ILE A 13 0.27 -1.46 -11.49
N GLU A 14 1.56 -1.77 -11.40
CA GLU A 14 2.49 -1.10 -10.50
C GLU A 14 2.55 0.41 -10.76
N ALA A 15 2.69 0.83 -12.02
CA ALA A 15 2.70 2.24 -12.37
C ALA A 15 1.38 2.94 -11.96
N ASP A 16 0.24 2.29 -12.14
CA ASP A 16 -1.05 2.82 -11.74
C ASP A 16 -1.23 2.94 -10.21
N LEU A 17 -0.61 2.03 -9.46
CA LEU A 17 -0.65 2.04 -8.00
C LEU A 17 0.26 3.12 -7.39
N LEU A 18 1.43 3.34 -8.00
CA LEU A 18 2.49 4.22 -7.48
C LEU A 18 2.39 5.67 -7.96
N LYS A 19 1.56 5.97 -8.96
CA LYS A 19 1.38 7.33 -9.49
C LYS A 19 0.84 8.30 -8.42
N PRO A 20 1.05 9.62 -8.58
CA PRO A 20 0.42 10.61 -7.70
C PRO A 20 -1.10 10.41 -7.61
N GLY A 21 -1.62 10.36 -6.38
CA GLY A 21 -3.04 10.07 -6.10
C GLY A 21 -3.41 8.58 -6.14
N GLY A 22 -2.48 7.68 -6.48
CA GLY A 22 -2.65 6.23 -6.33
C GLY A 22 -2.64 5.79 -4.86
N ILE A 23 -3.15 4.59 -4.60
CA ILE A 23 -3.23 4.06 -3.22
C ILE A 23 -1.85 3.85 -2.58
N PHE A 24 -0.83 3.60 -3.41
CA PHE A 24 0.58 3.48 -3.00
C PHE A 24 1.43 4.62 -3.58
N ALA A 25 0.83 5.80 -3.79
CA ALA A 25 1.53 6.97 -4.29
C ALA A 25 2.83 7.20 -3.52
N LEU A 26 3.92 7.42 -4.25
CA LEU A 26 5.23 7.67 -3.67
C LEU A 26 5.54 9.16 -3.63
N GLU A 27 6.25 9.58 -2.59
CA GLU A 27 6.84 10.90 -2.45
C GLU A 27 8.31 10.80 -2.03
N SER A 28 9.10 11.80 -2.40
CA SER A 28 10.48 11.93 -1.94
C SER A 28 10.50 12.55 -0.55
N VAL A 29 11.20 11.92 0.39
CA VAL A 29 11.29 12.36 1.78
C VAL A 29 12.73 12.35 2.27
N GLU A 30 13.06 13.27 3.15
CA GLU A 30 14.34 13.30 3.84
C GLU A 30 14.26 12.50 5.13
N VAL A 31 15.13 11.50 5.29
CA VAL A 31 15.25 10.71 6.51
C VAL A 31 16.71 10.73 6.94
N LEU A 32 16.96 11.33 8.11
CA LEU A 32 18.32 11.49 8.66
C LEU A 32 19.30 12.19 7.69
N GLY A 33 18.78 13.07 6.83
CA GLY A 33 19.56 13.80 5.81
C GLY A 33 19.79 13.04 4.50
N GLU A 34 19.11 11.91 4.31
CA GLU A 34 19.15 11.14 3.07
C GLU A 34 17.77 11.14 2.38
N SER A 35 17.77 11.45 1.09
CA SER A 35 16.58 11.42 0.25
C SER A 35 16.19 9.98 -0.09
N MET A 36 14.94 9.61 0.19
CA MET A 36 14.38 8.31 -0.16
C MET A 36 12.92 8.38 -0.59
N LEU A 37 12.43 7.34 -1.27
CA LEU A 37 11.02 7.21 -1.64
C LEU A 37 10.24 6.60 -0.48
N ALA A 38 9.13 7.24 -0.10
CA ALA A 38 8.19 6.73 0.88
C ALA A 38 6.76 6.81 0.33
N MET A 39 5.86 5.99 0.88
CA MET A 39 4.42 6.08 0.56
C MET A 39 3.85 7.38 1.13
N ALA A 40 3.19 8.18 0.31
CA ALA A 40 2.65 9.49 0.68
C ALA A 40 1.54 9.39 1.75
N ASN A 41 0.73 8.33 1.70
CA ASN A 41 -0.39 8.13 2.62
C ASN A 41 -0.03 7.25 3.84
N ARG A 42 1.23 7.26 4.27
CA ARG A 42 1.71 6.44 5.41
C ARG A 42 1.38 7.06 6.76
N LEU A 43 1.32 6.23 7.79
CA LEU A 43 1.32 6.70 9.17
C LEU A 43 2.69 7.32 9.51
N THR A 44 2.68 8.52 10.07
CA THR A 44 3.89 9.33 10.28
C THR A 44 4.65 9.01 11.57
N SER A 45 4.03 8.26 12.49
CA SER A 45 4.65 7.91 13.75
C SER A 45 4.19 6.55 14.28
N LEU A 46 5.03 5.93 15.11
CA LEU A 46 4.65 4.71 15.85
C LEU A 46 3.45 4.95 16.78
N ARG A 47 3.27 6.17 17.27
CA ARG A 47 2.07 6.53 18.05
C ARG A 47 0.82 6.42 17.20
N ASP A 48 0.86 6.91 15.96
CA ASP A 48 -0.29 6.83 15.05
C ASP A 48 -0.58 5.37 14.70
N VAL A 49 0.44 4.52 14.55
CA VAL A 49 0.29 3.07 14.38
C VAL A 49 -0.46 2.45 15.56
N VAL A 50 -0.04 2.75 16.80
CA VAL A 50 -0.70 2.22 18.00
C VAL A 50 -2.12 2.77 18.17
N ALA A 51 -2.37 4.04 17.85
CA ALA A 51 -3.70 4.62 17.91
C ALA A 51 -4.65 3.96 16.88
N ASN A 52 -4.15 3.68 15.67
CA ASN A 52 -4.92 3.03 14.60
C ASN A 52 -5.15 1.53 14.86
N SER A 53 -4.35 0.88 15.69
CA SER A 53 -4.46 -0.57 15.93
C SER A 53 -5.73 -0.94 16.73
N VAL A 54 -6.28 -0.02 17.52
CA VAL A 54 -7.47 -0.25 18.36
C VAL A 54 -8.69 -0.64 17.52
N GLY A 55 -8.83 -0.06 16.31
CA GLY A 55 -9.93 -0.38 15.39
C GLY A 55 -9.59 -1.46 14.36
N HIS A 56 -8.33 -1.86 14.25
CA HIS A 56 -7.88 -2.80 13.21
C HIS A 56 -8.37 -4.23 13.45
N GLY A 57 -8.65 -4.61 14.69
CA GLY A 57 -9.12 -5.96 15.02
C GLY A 57 -10.45 -6.33 14.35
N ASP A 58 -11.27 -5.34 13.98
CA ASP A 58 -12.56 -5.56 13.28
C ASP A 58 -12.50 -5.18 11.79
N GLY A 59 -11.31 -4.87 11.28
CA GLY A 59 -11.09 -4.48 9.89
C GLY A 59 -10.93 -5.65 8.92
N ASP A 60 -11.15 -5.37 7.65
CA ASP A 60 -10.75 -6.25 6.55
C ASP A 60 -9.25 -6.08 6.30
N TYR A 61 -8.49 -7.17 6.28
CA TYR A 61 -7.06 -7.19 5.93
C TYR A 61 -6.86 -7.19 4.41
N LEU A 62 -7.60 -8.02 3.70
CA LEU A 62 -7.54 -8.12 2.25
C LEU A 62 -8.93 -8.39 1.68
N VAL A 63 -9.41 -7.50 0.82
CA VAL A 63 -10.64 -7.69 0.04
C VAL A 63 -10.26 -7.77 -1.43
N PHE A 64 -10.63 -8.87 -2.08
CA PHE A 64 -10.37 -9.06 -3.51
C PHE A 64 -11.53 -9.80 -4.17
N SER A 65 -11.75 -9.51 -5.45
CA SER A 65 -12.80 -10.13 -6.25
C SER A 65 -12.25 -10.54 -7.60
N ASP A 66 -12.67 -11.71 -8.08
CA ASP A 66 -12.44 -12.17 -9.45
C ASP A 66 -13.57 -11.77 -10.40
N GLY A 67 -14.49 -10.91 -9.97
CA GLY A 67 -15.68 -10.49 -10.71
C GLY A 67 -16.89 -11.41 -10.56
N VAL A 68 -16.73 -12.58 -9.92
CA VAL A 68 -17.82 -13.52 -9.61
C VAL A 68 -17.95 -13.70 -8.10
N THR A 69 -16.82 -13.77 -7.38
CA THR A 69 -16.77 -14.02 -5.95
C THR A 69 -15.92 -12.96 -5.26
N GLU A 70 -16.49 -12.25 -4.29
CA GLU A 70 -15.71 -11.45 -3.34
C GLU A 70 -15.14 -12.37 -2.25
N ARG A 71 -13.85 -12.21 -1.96
CA ARG A 71 -13.18 -12.85 -0.83
C ARG A 71 -12.62 -11.77 0.09
N ARG A 72 -12.76 -12.03 1.38
CA ARG A 72 -12.40 -11.13 2.46
C ARG A 72 -11.63 -11.93 3.50
N ILE A 73 -10.43 -11.45 3.81
CA ILE A 73 -9.60 -11.94 4.91
C ILE A 73 -9.65 -10.84 5.96
N THR A 74 -10.06 -11.17 7.19
CA THR A 74 -10.09 -10.21 8.30
C THR A 74 -8.85 -10.35 9.18
N PHE A 75 -8.55 -9.35 10.01
CA PHE A 75 -7.44 -9.44 10.98
C PHE A 75 -7.67 -10.47 12.11
N ARG A 76 -8.85 -11.09 12.18
CA ARG A 76 -9.23 -12.10 13.20
C ARG A 76 -9.01 -13.54 12.74
N GLU A 77 -8.78 -13.76 11.45
CA GLU A 77 -8.72 -15.08 10.81
C GLU A 77 -7.30 -15.59 10.56
#